data_AF-A0A8H5HA65-F1
#
_entry.id   AF-A0A8H5HA65-F1
#
_cell.length_a   1.000
_cell.length_b   1.000
_cell.length_c   1.000
_cell.angle_alpha   90.00
_cell.angle_beta   90.00
_cell.angle_gamma   90.00
#
_symmetry.space_group_name_H-M   'P 1'
#
loop_
_entity.id
_entity.type
_entity.pdbx_description
1 polymer ?
#
loop_
_entity_poly.entity_id
_entity_poly.type
_entity_poly.pdbx_seq_one_letter_code
_entity_poly.pdbx_strand_id
1 'polypeptide(L)'
;MHPPENKFPAAVEDAVEALQWVLTEGKDFLHVDTSKIATGGQSAGGNLAAVLALKSVEDSFTPPLPHPLRLQLMTAPVLDMTATEASGGRWERNKHAPFLTPDRTRWSKGMYFRSEEEWLKWEASPILAPEKLLKKAPKAWIAAAEIDILCNEAEAYAEKLRNCGVEAECVVYKGGSHINFVLDGAFFTRLVWVRKESL
;
A
#
# COMPACT_ATOMS: atom_id res chain seq x y z
N MET A 1 16.66 -0.18 -16.47
CA MET A 1 16.30 0.24 -15.09
C MET A 1 17.38 -0.30 -14.17
N HIS A 2 18.07 0.58 -13.44
CA HIS A 2 19.14 0.20 -12.52
C HIS A 2 18.57 -0.39 -11.22
N PRO A 3 19.28 -1.29 -10.53
CA PRO A 3 18.89 -1.73 -9.18
C PRO A 3 18.87 -0.51 -8.25
N PRO A 4 18.01 -0.52 -7.22
CA PRO A 4 18.07 0.53 -6.21
C PRO A 4 19.46 0.52 -5.57
N GLU A 5 20.00 1.69 -5.30
CA GLU A 5 21.29 1.84 -4.62
C GLU A 5 21.24 1.18 -3.24
N ASN A 6 20.06 1.21 -2.60
CA ASN A 6 19.79 0.61 -1.31
C ASN A 6 18.65 -0.41 -1.38
N LYS A 7 18.92 -1.64 -0.96
CA LYS A 7 17.92 -2.72 -0.85
C LYS A 7 17.04 -2.55 0.38
N PHE A 8 15.95 -3.31 0.48
CA PHE A 8 15.12 -3.43 1.69
C PHE A 8 15.98 -3.54 2.95
N PRO A 9 15.65 -2.97 4.11
CA PRO A 9 14.49 -2.13 4.39
C PRO A 9 14.75 -0.62 4.19
N ALA A 10 15.75 -0.19 3.43
CA ALA A 10 16.14 1.22 3.36
C ALA A 10 14.98 2.19 3.06
N ALA A 11 14.12 1.89 2.08
CA ALA A 11 12.97 2.74 1.79
C ALA A 11 11.91 2.76 2.90
N VAL A 12 11.84 1.71 3.71
CA VAL A 12 10.98 1.66 4.91
C VAL A 12 11.57 2.54 6.02
N GLU A 13 12.89 2.49 6.20
CA GLU A 13 13.62 3.34 7.15
C GLU A 13 13.46 4.82 6.78
N ASP A 14 13.67 5.17 5.51
CA ASP A 14 13.46 6.53 4.99
C ASP A 14 12.03 7.03 5.26
N ALA A 15 11.01 6.18 5.07
CA ALA A 15 9.62 6.55 5.31
C ALA A 15 9.34 6.82 6.79
N VAL A 16 9.95 6.05 7.69
CA VAL A 16 9.87 6.24 9.15
C VAL A 16 10.58 7.53 9.55
N GLU A 17 11.81 7.73 9.09
CA GLU A 17 12.61 8.92 9.38
C GLU A 17 11.92 10.20 8.88
N ALA A 18 11.31 10.16 7.68
CA ALA A 18 10.54 11.26 7.15
C ALA A 18 9.34 11.62 8.04
N LEU A 19 8.60 10.64 8.54
CA LEU A 19 7.49 10.89 9.46
C LEU A 19 8.00 11.45 10.80
N GLN A 20 9.08 10.89 11.35
CA GLN A 20 9.70 11.39 12.58
C GLN A 20 10.15 12.85 12.42
N TRP A 21 10.75 13.21 11.29
CA TRP A 21 11.15 14.58 10.98
C TRP A 21 9.93 15.51 10.90
N VAL A 22 8.85 15.09 10.24
CA VAL A 22 7.59 15.87 10.20
C VAL A 22 7.05 16.12 11.61
N LEU A 23 7.17 15.16 12.54
CA LEU A 23 6.69 15.31 13.92
C LEU A 23 7.55 16.24 14.77
N THR A 24 8.82 16.43 14.41
CA THR A 24 9.78 17.25 15.17
C THR A 24 9.96 18.63 14.53
N GLU A 25 10.97 18.77 13.68
CA GLU A 25 11.39 20.04 13.07
C GLU A 25 10.53 20.40 11.86
N GLY A 26 10.06 19.37 11.14
CA GLY A 26 9.32 19.54 9.90
C GLY A 26 7.95 20.20 10.07
N LYS A 27 7.28 20.04 11.22
CA LYS A 27 5.96 20.65 11.45
C LYS A 27 5.99 22.17 11.36
N ASP A 28 7.03 22.79 11.90
CA ASP A 28 7.17 24.25 11.94
C ASP A 28 7.62 24.78 10.58
N PHE A 29 8.50 24.02 9.91
CA PHE A 29 8.97 24.34 8.55
C PHE A 29 7.87 24.23 7.49
N LEU A 30 7.07 23.16 7.55
CA LEU A 30 5.98 22.90 6.59
C LEU A 30 4.67 23.61 6.97
N HIS A 31 4.58 24.19 8.17
CA HIS A 31 3.36 24.77 8.73
C HIS A 31 2.16 23.80 8.74
N VAL A 32 2.39 22.55 9.16
CA VAL A 32 1.38 21.48 9.13
C VAL A 32 0.85 21.13 10.53
N ASP A 33 -0.42 20.73 10.58
CA ASP A 33 -1.07 20.21 11.79
C ASP A 33 -0.78 18.72 11.97
N THR A 34 0.12 18.38 12.90
CA THR A 34 0.54 16.99 13.15
C THR A 34 -0.53 16.12 13.80
N SER A 35 -1.69 16.69 14.20
CA SER A 35 -2.85 15.90 14.62
C SER A 35 -3.64 15.28 13.46
N LYS A 36 -3.31 15.67 12.22
CA LYS A 36 -4.06 15.29 11.01
C LYS A 36 -3.18 14.63 9.93
N ILE A 37 -2.29 13.73 10.35
CA ILE A 37 -1.39 13.04 9.41
C ILE A 37 -2.07 11.77 8.87
N ALA A 38 -1.88 11.52 7.58
CA ALA A 38 -2.23 10.27 6.90
C ALA A 38 -1.01 9.76 6.13
N THR A 39 -0.92 8.45 5.93
CA THR A 39 0.05 7.86 5.00
C THR A 39 -0.63 7.58 3.67
N GLY A 40 0.11 7.62 2.58
CA GLY A 40 -0.44 7.23 1.30
C GLY A 40 0.60 6.95 0.24
N GLY A 41 0.17 6.23 -0.79
CA GLY A 41 1.05 5.87 -1.89
C GLY A 41 0.40 4.92 -2.92
N GLN A 42 1.12 4.74 -4.02
CA GLN A 42 0.72 3.89 -5.15
C GLN A 42 1.68 2.71 -5.26
N SER A 43 1.20 1.50 -5.56
CA SER A 43 2.06 0.31 -5.78
C SER A 43 3.01 0.06 -4.60
N ALA A 44 4.33 0.05 -4.86
CA ALA A 44 5.36 -0.03 -3.81
C ALA A 44 5.29 1.13 -2.80
N GLY A 45 4.84 2.32 -3.20
CA GLY A 45 4.55 3.40 -2.26
C GLY A 45 3.33 3.10 -1.38
N GLY A 46 2.35 2.36 -1.90
CA GLY A 46 1.23 1.85 -1.10
C GLY A 46 1.70 0.83 -0.06
N ASN A 47 2.68 -0.01 -0.40
CA ASN A 47 3.38 -0.87 0.56
C ASN A 47 4.00 -0.04 1.69
N LEU A 48 4.82 0.96 1.35
CA LEU A 48 5.44 1.85 2.33
C LEU A 48 4.41 2.57 3.19
N ALA A 49 3.28 3.00 2.62
CA ALA A 49 2.21 3.65 3.36
C ALA A 49 1.57 2.72 4.41
N ALA A 50 1.33 1.45 4.07
CA ALA A 50 0.83 0.44 4.99
C ALA A 50 1.85 0.07 6.06
N VAL A 51 3.12 -0.14 5.68
CA VAL A 51 4.20 -0.46 6.62
C VAL A 51 4.41 0.70 7.59
N LEU A 52 4.49 1.94 7.11
CA LEU A 52 4.65 3.13 7.96
C LEU A 52 3.46 3.30 8.91
N ALA A 53 2.24 3.06 8.44
CA ALA A 53 1.06 3.09 9.30
C ALA A 53 1.15 2.09 10.45
N LEU A 54 1.60 0.87 10.18
CA LEU A 54 1.80 -0.17 11.18
C LEU A 54 3.00 0.13 12.11
N LYS A 55 4.12 0.63 11.56
CA LYS A 55 5.27 1.08 12.36
C LYS A 55 4.91 2.19 13.34
N SER A 56 4.03 3.11 12.92
CA SER A 56 3.63 4.25 13.74
C SER A 56 2.86 3.89 15.02
N VAL A 57 2.35 2.66 15.11
CA VAL A 57 1.61 2.15 16.26
C VAL A 57 2.38 1.09 17.07
N GLU A 58 3.65 0.87 16.72
CA GLU A 58 4.59 0.11 17.54
C GLU A 58 4.96 0.93 18.78
N ASP A 59 5.11 0.26 19.92
CA ASP A 59 5.47 0.93 21.18
C ASP A 59 6.92 1.50 21.12
N SER A 60 7.74 1.04 20.17
CA SER A 60 9.09 1.53 19.90
C SER A 60 9.15 2.76 18.99
N PHE A 61 8.03 3.18 18.39
CA PHE A 61 8.02 4.34 17.49
C PHE A 61 8.28 5.63 18.27
N THR A 62 9.35 6.34 17.91
CA THR A 62 9.81 7.54 18.61
C THR A 62 10.11 8.67 17.61
N PRO A 63 9.70 9.93 17.87
CA PRO A 63 8.83 10.33 18.96
C PRO A 63 7.44 9.72 18.81
N PRO A 64 6.70 9.49 19.92
CA PRO A 64 5.34 8.99 19.83
C PRO A 64 4.48 9.98 19.04
N LEU A 65 3.57 9.44 18.24
CA LEU A 65 2.58 10.26 17.56
C LEU A 65 1.71 11.01 18.59
N PRO A 66 1.47 12.32 18.41
CA PRO A 66 0.56 13.06 19.28
C PRO A 66 -0.87 12.54 19.18
N HIS A 67 -1.24 12.04 18.00
CA HIS A 67 -2.52 11.39 17.70
C HIS A 67 -2.31 10.25 16.72
N PRO A 68 -3.11 9.16 16.77
CA PRO A 68 -3.05 8.12 15.76
C PRO A 68 -3.21 8.70 14.35
N LEU A 69 -2.49 8.14 13.38
CA LEU A 69 -2.67 8.50 11.97
C LEU A 69 -4.15 8.40 11.59
N ARG A 70 -4.60 9.31 10.73
CA ARG A 70 -6.02 9.44 10.39
C ARG A 70 -6.47 8.46 9.32
N LEU A 71 -5.56 8.07 8.43
CA LEU A 71 -5.86 7.28 7.24
C LEU A 71 -4.60 6.64 6.65
N GLN A 72 -4.77 5.46 6.06
CA GLN A 72 -3.88 4.88 5.05
C GLN A 72 -4.58 5.00 3.69
N LEU A 73 -4.07 5.85 2.80
CA LEU A 73 -4.65 6.13 1.49
C LEU A 73 -3.83 5.45 0.38
N MET A 74 -4.33 4.34 -0.16
CA MET A 74 -3.54 3.48 -1.03
C MET A 74 -4.19 3.27 -2.39
N THR A 75 -3.38 3.24 -3.44
CA THR A 75 -3.84 2.97 -4.82
C THR A 75 -3.01 1.84 -5.43
N ALA A 76 -3.67 0.79 -5.93
CA ALA A 76 -3.05 -0.45 -6.41
C ALA A 76 -1.85 -0.91 -5.55
N PRO A 77 -1.98 -1.01 -4.21
CA PRO A 77 -0.84 -1.21 -3.32
C PRO A 77 -0.26 -2.62 -3.43
N VAL A 78 1.06 -2.73 -3.25
CA VAL A 78 1.72 -4.03 -3.01
C VAL A 78 1.61 -4.37 -1.51
N LEU A 79 1.00 -5.49 -1.16
CA LEU A 79 0.67 -5.86 0.22
C LEU A 79 1.09 -7.29 0.58
N ASP A 80 1.45 -8.12 -0.40
CA ASP A 80 1.87 -9.50 -0.22
C ASP A 80 3.03 -9.88 -1.16
N MET A 81 4.28 -9.81 -0.67
CA MET A 81 5.45 -10.23 -1.43
C MET A 81 5.55 -11.75 -1.59
N THR A 82 4.69 -12.54 -0.93
CA THR A 82 4.64 -14.01 -1.03
C THR A 82 3.65 -14.50 -2.07
N ALA A 83 2.84 -13.60 -2.63
CA ALA A 83 1.84 -13.93 -3.62
C ALA A 83 2.45 -14.54 -4.90
N THR A 84 1.69 -15.44 -5.53
CA THR A 84 2.06 -16.14 -6.76
C THR A 84 0.86 -16.28 -7.69
N GLU A 85 1.14 -16.66 -8.94
CA GLU A 85 0.16 -16.98 -9.98
C GLU A 85 -0.27 -18.45 -10.03
N ALA A 86 0.26 -19.28 -9.13
CA ALA A 86 -0.11 -20.68 -9.00
C ALA A 86 -1.60 -20.81 -8.62
N SER A 87 -2.17 -22.01 -8.80
CA SER A 87 -3.57 -22.25 -8.41
C SER A 87 -3.78 -21.99 -6.92
N GLY A 88 -4.78 -21.18 -6.60
CA GLY A 88 -5.05 -20.67 -5.25
C GLY A 88 -4.21 -19.46 -4.83
N GLY A 89 -3.25 -19.02 -5.65
CA GLY A 89 -2.41 -17.85 -5.39
C GLY A 89 -3.12 -16.53 -5.69
N ARG A 90 -2.72 -15.45 -5.00
CA ARG A 90 -3.39 -14.14 -5.14
C ARG A 90 -3.27 -13.53 -6.54
N TRP A 91 -2.23 -13.86 -7.30
CA TRP A 91 -2.09 -13.34 -8.66
C TRP A 91 -2.82 -14.18 -9.71
N GLU A 92 -3.37 -15.35 -9.35
CA GLU A 92 -3.98 -16.30 -10.30
C GLU A 92 -5.02 -15.63 -11.19
N ARG A 93 -5.96 -14.87 -10.59
CA ARG A 93 -7.07 -14.19 -11.30
C ARG A 93 -6.59 -13.27 -12.42
N ASN A 94 -5.48 -12.57 -12.20
CA ASN A 94 -5.00 -11.49 -13.04
C ASN A 94 -3.58 -11.73 -13.57
N LYS A 95 -3.12 -12.98 -13.64
CA LYS A 95 -1.74 -13.32 -14.03
C LYS A 95 -1.33 -12.86 -15.44
N HIS A 96 -2.31 -12.51 -16.27
CA HIS A 96 -2.12 -11.95 -17.62
C HIS A 96 -2.45 -10.45 -17.70
N ALA A 97 -2.53 -9.75 -16.56
CA ALA A 97 -2.78 -8.32 -16.53
C ALA A 97 -1.73 -7.55 -17.33
N PRO A 98 -2.12 -6.47 -18.04
CA PRO A 98 -1.17 -5.63 -18.75
C PRO A 98 -0.32 -4.84 -17.76
N PHE A 99 0.85 -4.41 -18.22
CA PHE A 99 1.83 -3.60 -17.48
C PHE A 99 2.50 -4.31 -16.29
N LEU A 100 1.76 -4.76 -15.28
CA LEU A 100 2.30 -5.44 -14.10
C LEU A 100 2.01 -6.94 -14.17
N THR A 101 3.02 -7.71 -14.58
CA THR A 101 2.95 -9.17 -14.70
C THR A 101 3.68 -9.85 -13.54
N PRO A 102 3.38 -11.14 -13.24
CA PRO A 102 4.15 -11.92 -12.26
C PRO A 102 5.66 -11.89 -12.50
N ASP A 103 6.10 -11.99 -13.76
CA ASP A 103 7.53 -11.92 -14.12
C ASP A 103 8.14 -10.56 -13.80
N ARG A 104 7.42 -9.47 -14.10
CA ARG A 104 7.89 -8.11 -13.79
C ARG A 104 8.01 -7.93 -12.28
N THR A 105 7.04 -8.42 -11.51
CA THR A 105 7.08 -8.36 -10.05
C THR A 105 8.21 -9.21 -9.48
N ARG A 106 8.46 -10.42 -10.00
CA ARG A 106 9.62 -11.25 -9.62
C ARG A 106 10.94 -10.53 -9.89
N TRP A 107 11.07 -9.91 -11.06
CA TRP A 107 12.26 -9.12 -11.41
C TRP A 107 12.45 -7.94 -10.44
N SER A 108 11.41 -7.16 -10.16
CA SER A 108 11.44 -6.08 -9.17
C SER A 108 11.83 -6.57 -7.76
N LYS A 109 11.30 -7.73 -7.34
CA LYS A 109 11.67 -8.35 -6.06
C LYS A 109 13.16 -8.72 -6.01
N GLY A 110 13.72 -9.29 -7.08
CA GLY A 110 15.15 -9.62 -7.15
C GLY A 110 16.07 -8.39 -7.06
N MET A 111 15.58 -7.23 -7.48
CA MET A 111 16.31 -5.96 -7.35
C MET A 111 16.23 -5.39 -5.93
N TYR A 112 15.07 -5.47 -5.28
CA TYR A 112 14.83 -4.81 -3.99
C TYR A 112 15.22 -5.65 -2.77
N PHE A 113 15.04 -6.97 -2.82
CA PHE A 113 15.31 -7.87 -1.69
C PHE A 113 16.66 -8.59 -1.83
N ARG A 114 17.21 -9.05 -0.71
CA ARG A 114 18.41 -9.88 -0.64
C ARG A 114 18.09 -11.37 -0.69
N SER A 115 16.93 -11.77 -0.16
CA SER A 115 16.52 -13.17 -0.10
C SER A 115 15.00 -13.31 0.00
N GLU A 116 14.49 -14.53 -0.20
CA GLU A 116 13.04 -14.80 -0.16
C GLU A 116 12.49 -14.75 1.27
N GLU A 117 13.32 -15.00 2.29
CA GLU A 117 12.93 -14.89 3.71
C GLU A 117 12.53 -13.46 4.08
N GLU A 118 13.07 -12.45 3.38
CA GLU A 118 12.65 -11.06 3.58
C GLU A 118 11.20 -10.83 3.14
N TRP A 119 10.65 -11.61 2.20
CA TRP A 119 9.26 -11.46 1.76
C TRP A 119 8.25 -11.84 2.84
N LEU A 120 8.68 -12.68 3.80
CA LEU A 120 7.86 -13.13 4.94
C LEU A 120 7.83 -12.10 6.08
N LYS A 121 8.72 -11.10 6.06
CA LYS A 121 8.71 -10.00 7.03
C LYS A 121 7.48 -9.13 6.77
N TRP A 122 6.78 -8.72 7.82
CA TRP A 122 5.58 -7.89 7.66
C TRP A 122 5.91 -6.50 7.12
N GLU A 123 7.15 -6.03 7.31
CA GLU A 123 7.67 -4.81 6.72
C GLU A 123 7.87 -4.91 5.20
N ALA A 124 7.83 -6.12 4.63
CA ALA A 124 7.77 -6.35 3.20
C ALA A 124 6.35 -6.71 2.75
N SER A 125 5.64 -7.52 3.54
CA SER A 125 4.27 -7.99 3.30
C SER A 125 3.34 -7.56 4.44
N PRO A 126 2.79 -6.34 4.44
CA PRO A 126 1.89 -5.83 5.49
C PRO A 126 0.72 -6.76 5.81
N ILE A 127 0.26 -7.55 4.84
CA ILE A 127 -0.78 -8.56 5.07
C ILE A 127 -0.37 -9.64 6.07
N LEU A 128 0.92 -9.82 6.34
CA LEU A 128 1.47 -10.76 7.33
C LEU A 128 1.67 -10.13 8.70
N ALA A 129 1.35 -8.84 8.88
CA ALA A 129 1.51 -8.17 10.17
C ALA A 129 0.76 -8.90 11.30
N PRO A 130 1.35 -8.96 12.51
CA PRO A 130 0.70 -9.55 13.68
C PRO A 130 -0.64 -8.88 13.98
N GLU A 131 -1.66 -9.65 14.37
CA GLU A 131 -2.99 -9.09 14.68
C GLU A 131 -2.94 -8.01 15.76
N LYS A 132 -2.06 -8.14 16.76
CA LYS A 132 -1.87 -7.11 17.80
C LYS A 132 -1.51 -5.73 17.23
N LEU A 133 -0.82 -5.72 16.08
CA LEU A 133 -0.42 -4.51 15.39
C LEU A 133 -1.56 -4.01 14.49
N LEU A 134 -2.17 -4.92 13.73
CA LEU A 134 -3.31 -4.61 12.85
C LEU A 134 -4.49 -4.02 13.63
N LYS A 135 -4.79 -4.51 14.85
CA LYS A 135 -5.85 -3.96 15.72
C LYS A 135 -5.63 -2.50 16.12
N LYS A 136 -4.38 -2.04 16.12
CA LYS A 136 -4.02 -0.64 16.41
C LYS A 136 -3.90 0.21 15.14
N ALA A 137 -3.97 -0.40 13.95
CA ALA A 137 -3.72 0.31 12.70
C ALA A 137 -4.74 1.43 12.46
N PRO A 138 -4.34 2.54 11.82
CA PRO A 138 -5.28 3.54 11.38
C PRO A 138 -6.21 2.97 10.30
N LYS A 139 -7.38 3.59 10.14
CA LYS A 139 -8.33 3.19 9.10
C LYS A 139 -7.72 3.28 7.70
N ALA A 140 -8.23 2.48 6.76
CA ALA A 140 -7.69 2.39 5.41
C ALA A 140 -8.74 2.69 4.34
N TRP A 141 -8.31 3.38 3.28
CA TRP A 141 -9.04 3.47 2.03
C TRP A 141 -8.13 3.00 0.90
N ILE A 142 -8.60 2.02 0.13
CA ILE A 142 -7.80 1.32 -0.87
C ILE A 142 -8.52 1.37 -2.21
N ALA A 143 -7.92 2.02 -3.21
CA ALA A 143 -8.34 1.85 -4.60
C ALA A 143 -7.58 0.68 -5.22
N ALA A 144 -8.30 -0.38 -5.60
CA ALA A 144 -7.76 -1.49 -6.37
C ALA A 144 -8.14 -1.36 -7.84
N ALA A 145 -7.28 -1.83 -8.75
CA ALA A 145 -7.58 -1.92 -10.18
C ALA A 145 -8.06 -3.33 -10.51
N GLU A 146 -9.20 -3.50 -11.19
CA GLU A 146 -9.78 -4.83 -11.45
C GLU A 146 -8.83 -5.73 -12.25
N ILE A 147 -8.13 -5.18 -13.24
CA ILE A 147 -7.20 -5.86 -14.15
C ILE A 147 -5.76 -5.65 -13.66
N ASP A 148 -5.49 -6.04 -12.42
CA ASP A 148 -4.19 -5.93 -11.76
C ASP A 148 -3.94 -7.15 -10.87
N ILE A 149 -2.73 -7.72 -10.90
CA ILE A 149 -2.33 -8.83 -10.02
C ILE A 149 -2.45 -8.45 -8.53
N LEU A 150 -2.35 -7.17 -8.19
CA LEU A 150 -2.42 -6.68 -6.81
C LEU A 150 -3.86 -6.52 -6.29
N CYS A 151 -4.87 -6.70 -7.14
CA CYS A 151 -6.27 -6.49 -6.74
C CYS A 151 -6.70 -7.42 -5.59
N ASN A 152 -6.35 -8.71 -5.68
CA ASN A 152 -6.72 -9.71 -4.68
C ASN A 152 -6.05 -9.48 -3.32
N GLU A 153 -4.79 -9.03 -3.31
CA GLU A 153 -4.09 -8.70 -2.05
C GLU A 153 -4.62 -7.41 -1.42
N ALA A 154 -5.07 -6.43 -2.22
CA ALA A 154 -5.77 -5.25 -1.73
C ALA A 154 -7.09 -5.60 -1.05
N GLU A 155 -7.93 -6.43 -1.69
CA GLU A 155 -9.19 -6.92 -1.12
C GLU A 155 -8.95 -7.67 0.19
N ALA A 156 -7.97 -8.57 0.20
CA ALA A 156 -7.66 -9.40 1.37
C ALA A 156 -7.02 -8.63 2.53
N TYR A 157 -6.20 -7.62 2.26
CA TYR A 157 -5.68 -6.76 3.33
C TYR A 157 -6.78 -5.93 3.98
N ALA A 158 -7.70 -5.38 3.19
CA ALA A 158 -8.86 -4.67 3.71
C ALA A 158 -9.75 -5.59 4.56
N GLU A 159 -9.96 -6.83 4.11
CA GLU A 159 -10.66 -7.86 4.90
C GLU A 159 -9.94 -8.16 6.21
N LYS A 160 -8.61 -8.35 6.17
CA LYS A 160 -7.80 -8.61 7.37
C LYS A 160 -7.90 -7.47 8.39
N LEU A 161 -7.87 -6.22 7.93
CA LEU A 161 -8.09 -5.04 8.77
C LEU A 161 -9.49 -5.04 9.40
N ARG A 162 -10.54 -5.28 8.61
CA ARG A 162 -11.92 -5.39 9.13
C ARG A 162 -12.08 -6.48 10.16
N ASN A 163 -11.46 -7.65 9.95
CA ASN A 163 -11.45 -8.75 10.92
C ASN A 163 -10.71 -8.39 12.22
N CYS A 164 -9.80 -7.41 12.18
CA CYS A 164 -9.14 -6.85 13.36
C CYS A 164 -9.92 -5.68 14.00
N GLY A 165 -11.12 -5.34 13.52
CA GLY A 165 -11.92 -4.22 14.01
C GLY A 165 -11.50 -2.85 13.47
N VAL A 166 -10.67 -2.80 12.43
CA VAL A 166 -10.26 -1.54 11.78
C VAL A 166 -11.19 -1.22 10.61
N GLU A 167 -11.65 0.02 10.54
CA GLU A 167 -12.40 0.53 9.38
C GLU A 167 -11.51 0.47 8.13
N ALA A 168 -11.90 -0.34 7.16
CA ALA A 168 -11.17 -0.46 5.90
C ALA A 168 -12.13 -0.60 4.71
N GLU A 169 -12.05 0.36 3.80
CA GLU A 169 -12.77 0.37 2.53
C GLU A 169 -11.82 -0.03 1.40
N CYS A 170 -12.25 -0.96 0.54
CA CYS A 170 -11.54 -1.31 -0.68
C CYS A 170 -12.51 -1.13 -1.86
N VAL A 171 -12.16 -0.22 -2.77
CA VAL A 171 -12.94 0.11 -3.96
C VAL A 171 -12.22 -0.48 -5.17
N VAL A 172 -12.87 -1.42 -5.85
CA VAL A 172 -12.35 -2.00 -7.09
C VAL A 172 -12.83 -1.16 -8.29
N TYR A 173 -11.88 -0.54 -8.99
CA TYR A 173 -12.09 0.22 -10.20
C TYR A 173 -12.19 -0.72 -11.41
N LYS A 174 -13.43 -0.95 -11.86
CA LYS A 174 -13.74 -1.85 -12.98
C LYS A 174 -13.06 -1.42 -14.27
N GLY A 175 -12.51 -2.38 -15.00
CA GLY A 175 -11.73 -2.18 -16.22
C GLY A 175 -10.38 -1.49 -16.01
N GLY A 176 -10.04 -1.12 -14.78
CA GLY A 176 -8.77 -0.46 -14.48
C GLY A 176 -7.60 -1.43 -14.44
N SER A 177 -6.45 -0.99 -14.94
CA SER A 177 -5.14 -1.66 -14.81
C SER A 177 -4.26 -0.95 -13.78
N HIS A 178 -3.10 -1.55 -13.46
CA HIS A 178 -2.15 -1.01 -12.47
C HIS A 178 -1.79 0.47 -12.67
N ILE A 179 -1.71 0.92 -13.93
CA ILE A 179 -1.30 2.29 -14.29
C ILE A 179 -2.43 3.31 -14.26
N ASN A 180 -3.69 2.90 -14.08
CA ASN A 180 -4.84 3.79 -14.18
C ASN A 180 -4.74 5.00 -13.23
N PHE A 181 -4.14 4.82 -12.04
CA PHE A 181 -4.00 5.88 -11.04
C PHE A 181 -2.83 6.84 -11.31
N VAL A 182 -1.86 6.44 -12.15
CA VAL A 182 -0.73 7.29 -12.56
C VAL A 182 -1.08 8.14 -13.78
N LEU A 183 -2.06 7.68 -14.55
CA LEU A 183 -2.49 8.30 -15.80
C LEU A 183 -3.65 9.29 -15.62
N ASP A 184 -3.98 9.64 -14.38
CA ASP A 184 -5.00 10.65 -14.09
C ASP A 184 -4.59 11.99 -14.74
N GLY A 185 -5.50 12.58 -15.52
CA GLY A 185 -5.25 13.75 -16.36
C GLY A 185 -4.70 13.48 -17.77
N ALA A 186 -4.08 12.33 -18.06
CA ALA A 186 -3.61 11.97 -19.40
C ALA A 186 -4.68 11.25 -20.25
N PHE A 187 -5.60 10.56 -19.59
CA PHE A 187 -6.77 9.93 -20.22
C PHE A 187 -8.04 10.74 -19.93
N PHE A 188 -8.04 12.02 -20.30
CA PHE A 188 -9.29 12.75 -20.56
C PHE A 188 -9.91 12.28 -21.88
N THR A 189 -10.21 10.98 -21.96
CA THR A 189 -11.03 10.40 -23.03
C THR A 189 -12.04 9.46 -22.40
N ARG A 190 -13.18 10.06 -22.03
CA ARG A 190 -14.51 9.43 -21.90
C ARG A 190 -14.66 8.34 -20.83
N LEU A 191 -14.73 8.76 -19.57
CA LEU A 191 -15.57 8.11 -18.56
C LEU A 191 -16.70 9.06 -18.10
N VAL A 192 -17.39 9.66 -19.08
CA VAL A 192 -18.80 10.02 -18.89
C VAL A 192 -19.55 8.81 -19.43
N TRP A 193 -19.97 7.90 -18.54
CA TRP A 193 -21.17 7.04 -18.68
C TRP A 193 -21.23 6.02 -17.52
N VAL A 194 -21.72 6.47 -16.36
CA VAL A 194 -22.67 5.67 -15.58
C VAL A 194 -23.92 6.54 -15.47
N ARG A 195 -25.00 5.99 -16.02
CA ARG A 195 -26.28 6.65 -16.30
C ARG A 195 -26.88 7.36 -15.07
N LYS A 196 -27.37 8.57 -15.30
CA LYS A 196 -28.62 9.08 -14.70
C LYS A 196 -29.77 8.13 -15.08
N GLU A 197 -30.74 8.03 -14.18
CA GLU A 197 -31.99 7.26 -14.24
C GLU A 197 -31.84 5.83 -13.68
N SER A 198 -32.52 5.46 -12.59
CA SER A 198 -33.95 5.72 -12.34
C SER A 198 -34.29 6.08 -10.88
N LEU A 199 -35.34 6.89 -10.78
CA LEU A 199 -36.32 6.93 -9.69
C LEU A 199 -36.82 5.52 -9.32
#